data_AF-A0A1Q7YBL1-F1
#
_entry.id   AF-A0A1Q7YBL1-F1
#
_cell.length_a   1.000
_cell.length_b   1.000
_cell.length_c   1.000
_cell.angle_alpha   90.00
_cell.angle_beta   90.00
_cell.angle_gamma   90.00
#
_symmetry.space_group_name_H-M   'P 1'
#
loop_
_entity.id
_entity.type
_entity.pdbx_description
1 polymer ?
#
loop_
_entity_poly.entity_id
_entity_poly.type
_entity_poly.pdbx_seq_one_letter_code
_entity_poly.pdbx_strand_id
1 'polypeptide(L)'
;MKVPHALDEEFKRVTKVEGVTMEALVNEIAGLTGYTARHIYNFRSGKWKLDPDLIPLLCKRFRSRTLLNVLIVECQDVRIEVPDGFDLTRLVSQTVREDLEYYQQFLADFESNGIDETELAHLRELVERVVCNAYRFVEIAAQDYERRHALKESSAR
;
A
#
# COMPACT_ATOMS: atom_id res chain seq x y z
N MET A 1 3.04 -12.10 -19.62
CA MET A 1 1.69 -11.55 -19.79
C MET A 1 1.85 -10.05 -19.99
N LYS A 2 1.27 -9.45 -21.04
CA LYS A 2 1.43 -8.00 -21.31
C LYS A 2 0.45 -7.17 -20.50
N VAL A 3 0.82 -5.93 -20.16
CA VAL A 3 0.00 -5.02 -19.33
C VAL A 3 -1.45 -4.88 -19.80
N PRO A 4 -1.74 -4.66 -21.11
CA PRO A 4 -3.13 -4.51 -21.56
C PRO A 4 -3.99 -5.75 -21.32
N HIS A 5 -3.40 -6.94 -21.47
CA HIS A 5 -4.12 -8.19 -21.23
C HIS A 5 -4.42 -8.39 -19.73
N ALA A 6 -3.43 -8.16 -18.86
CA ALA A 6 -3.65 -8.22 -17.42
C ALA A 6 -4.70 -7.21 -16.97
N LEU A 7 -4.64 -5.99 -17.50
CA LEU A 7 -5.63 -4.95 -17.20
C LEU A 7 -7.03 -5.36 -17.66
N ASP A 8 -7.18 -5.87 -18.88
CA ASP A 8 -8.47 -6.33 -19.40
C ASP A 8 -9.09 -7.47 -18.58
N GLU A 9 -8.27 -8.44 -18.14
CA GLU A 9 -8.71 -9.54 -17.29
C GLU A 9 -9.14 -9.05 -15.89
N GLU A 10 -8.47 -8.04 -15.32
CA GLU A 10 -8.92 -7.45 -14.06
C GLU A 10 -10.24 -6.72 -14.19
N PHE A 11 -10.45 -5.95 -15.27
CA PHE A 11 -11.75 -5.33 -15.55
C PHE A 11 -12.86 -6.38 -15.65
N LYS A 12 -12.64 -7.47 -16.39
CA LYS A 12 -13.59 -8.59 -16.49
C LYS A 12 -13.86 -9.24 -15.13
N ARG A 13 -12.82 -9.51 -14.34
CA ARG A 13 -12.95 -10.10 -13.00
C ARG A 13 -13.80 -9.19 -12.09
N VAL A 14 -13.50 -7.90 -12.05
CA VAL A 14 -14.17 -6.94 -11.17
C VAL A 14 -15.63 -6.75 -11.57
N THR A 15 -15.93 -6.60 -12.86
CA THR A 15 -17.33 -6.55 -13.34
C THR A 15 -18.13 -7.78 -12.93
N LYS A 16 -17.52 -8.96 -12.98
CA LYS A 16 -18.15 -10.22 -12.55
C LYS A 16 -18.35 -10.31 -11.03
N VAL A 17 -17.35 -9.90 -10.24
CA VAL A 17 -17.38 -10.01 -8.77
C VAL A 17 -18.31 -8.95 -8.15
N GLU A 18 -18.27 -7.73 -8.67
CA GLU A 18 -19.03 -6.60 -8.12
C GLU A 18 -20.42 -6.44 -8.79
N GLY A 19 -20.72 -7.23 -9.84
CA GLY A 19 -22.00 -7.16 -10.55
C GLY A 19 -22.22 -5.84 -11.31
N VAL A 20 -21.15 -5.10 -11.59
CA VAL A 20 -21.20 -3.82 -12.31
C VAL A 20 -20.95 -4.02 -13.80
N THR A 21 -21.52 -3.15 -14.63
CA THR A 21 -21.25 -3.19 -16.07
C THR A 21 -19.82 -2.73 -16.37
N MET A 22 -19.27 -3.20 -17.48
CA MET A 22 -17.95 -2.75 -17.95
C MET A 22 -17.90 -1.24 -18.15
N GLU A 23 -18.99 -0.65 -18.65
CA GLU A 23 -19.11 0.79 -18.84
C GLU A 23 -19.10 1.56 -17.52
N ALA A 24 -19.83 1.08 -16.51
CA ALA A 24 -19.84 1.69 -15.18
C ALA A 24 -18.44 1.68 -14.55
N LEU A 25 -17.75 0.53 -14.61
CA LEU A 25 -16.39 0.41 -14.09
C LEU A 25 -15.41 1.33 -14.85
N VAL A 26 -15.52 1.42 -16.17
CA VAL A 26 -14.68 2.33 -16.96
C VAL A 26 -14.91 3.79 -16.59
N ASN A 27 -16.16 4.21 -16.40
CA ASN A 27 -16.49 5.57 -15.97
C ASN A 27 -16.00 5.87 -14.55
N GLU A 28 -16.06 4.89 -13.66
CA GLU A 28 -15.48 5.00 -12.31
C GLU A 28 -13.96 5.21 -12.36
N ILE A 29 -13.25 4.36 -13.11
CA ILE A 29 -11.79 4.49 -13.29
C ILE A 29 -11.43 5.82 -13.96
N ALA A 30 -12.21 6.25 -14.94
CA ALA A 30 -12.06 7.56 -15.57
C ALA A 30 -12.14 8.70 -14.53
N GLY A 31 -13.14 8.65 -13.63
CA GLY A 31 -13.28 9.59 -12.52
C GLY A 31 -12.11 9.56 -11.54
N LEU A 32 -11.59 8.38 -11.19
CA LEU A 32 -10.46 8.23 -10.27
C LEU A 32 -9.13 8.72 -10.85
N THR A 33 -8.95 8.60 -12.17
CA THR A 33 -7.67 8.88 -12.84
C THR A 33 -7.64 10.26 -13.50
N GLY A 34 -8.78 10.94 -13.62
CA GLY A 34 -8.90 12.19 -14.38
C GLY A 34 -8.86 12.00 -15.90
N TYR A 35 -8.74 10.76 -16.37
CA TYR A 35 -8.75 10.42 -17.79
C TYR A 35 -10.18 10.18 -18.29
N THR A 36 -10.42 10.30 -19.60
CA THR A 36 -11.75 9.99 -20.17
C THR A 36 -11.94 8.48 -20.35
N ALA A 37 -13.19 8.01 -20.39
CA ALA A 37 -13.52 6.60 -20.66
C ALA A 37 -12.82 6.04 -21.92
N ARG A 38 -12.67 6.87 -22.96
CA ARG A 38 -11.95 6.52 -24.19
C ARG A 38 -10.48 6.18 -23.95
N HIS A 39 -9.80 6.95 -23.09
CA HIS A 39 -8.42 6.65 -22.69
C HIS A 39 -8.35 5.29 -22.02
N ILE A 40 -9.25 5.02 -21.07
CA ILE A 40 -9.30 3.75 -20.33
C ILE A 40 -9.49 2.56 -21.28
N TYR A 41 -10.39 2.66 -22.26
CA TYR A 41 -10.55 1.62 -23.28
C TYR A 41 -9.31 1.46 -24.17
N ASN A 42 -8.62 2.54 -24.50
CA ASN A 42 -7.38 2.48 -25.29
C ASN A 42 -6.22 1.86 -24.50
N PHE A 43 -6.14 2.09 -23.18
CA PHE A 43 -5.17 1.42 -22.31
C PHE A 43 -5.46 -0.08 -22.20
N ARG A 44 -6.72 -0.47 -21.97
CA ARG A 44 -7.15 -1.87 -21.92
C ARG A 44 -6.91 -2.64 -23.20
N SER A 45 -7.19 -2.02 -24.35
CA SER A 45 -6.95 -2.64 -25.65
C SER A 45 -5.48 -2.61 -26.09
N GLY A 46 -4.61 -1.94 -25.33
CA GLY A 46 -3.19 -1.79 -25.63
C GLY A 46 -2.90 -0.88 -26.82
N LYS A 47 -3.90 -0.11 -27.28
CA LYS A 47 -3.71 0.90 -28.32
C LYS A 47 -2.76 2.00 -27.85
N TRP A 48 -2.92 2.40 -26.59
CA TRP A 48 -2.07 3.42 -25.93
C TRP A 48 -1.33 2.79 -24.76
N LYS A 49 -0.10 3.28 -24.52
CA LYS A 49 0.66 2.89 -23.33
C LYS A 49 -0.05 3.44 -22.10
N LEU A 50 -0.14 2.61 -21.05
CA LEU A 50 -0.63 3.04 -19.76
C LEU A 50 0.39 3.99 -19.14
N ASP A 51 -0.08 5.13 -18.67
CA ASP A 51 0.72 6.09 -17.91
C ASP A 51 1.15 5.45 -16.56
N PRO A 52 2.46 5.43 -16.23
CA PRO A 52 2.96 4.84 -14.99
C PRO A 52 2.31 5.39 -13.72
N ASP A 53 1.91 6.66 -13.71
CA ASP A 53 1.31 7.29 -12.52
C ASP A 53 -0.08 6.69 -12.17
N LEU A 54 -0.71 6.01 -13.12
CA LEU A 54 -2.00 5.33 -12.92
C LEU A 54 -1.84 3.98 -12.23
N ILE A 55 -0.63 3.41 -12.19
CA ILE A 55 -0.37 2.05 -11.72
C ILE A 55 -0.76 1.86 -10.25
N PRO A 56 -0.35 2.72 -9.29
CA PRO A 56 -0.73 2.56 -7.88
C PRO A 56 -2.24 2.63 -7.70
N LEU A 57 -2.90 3.53 -8.43
CA LEU A 57 -4.33 3.77 -8.33
C LEU A 57 -5.13 2.57 -8.84
N LEU A 58 -4.77 2.01 -10.00
CA LEU A 58 -5.41 0.82 -10.56
C LEU A 58 -5.14 -0.43 -9.71
N CYS A 59 -3.92 -0.59 -9.19
CA CYS A 59 -3.60 -1.70 -8.28
C CYS A 59 -4.41 -1.62 -6.99
N LYS A 60 -4.57 -0.43 -6.41
CA LYS A 60 -5.40 -0.18 -5.22
C LYS A 60 -6.87 -0.48 -5.51
N ARG A 61 -7.40 -0.03 -6.64
CA ARG A 61 -8.81 -0.21 -7.00
C ARG A 61 -9.16 -1.67 -7.28
N PHE A 62 -8.31 -2.39 -8.02
CA PHE A 62 -8.58 -3.78 -8.35
C PHE A 62 -8.14 -4.76 -7.26
N ARG A 63 -7.29 -4.33 -6.32
CA ARG A 63 -6.70 -5.18 -5.27
C ARG A 63 -6.06 -6.45 -5.85
N SER A 64 -5.45 -6.34 -7.03
CA SER A 64 -4.90 -7.48 -7.77
C SER A 64 -3.38 -7.53 -7.66
N ARG A 65 -2.89 -8.59 -7.02
CA ARG A 65 -1.46 -8.92 -6.98
C ARG A 65 -0.93 -9.32 -8.36
N THR A 66 -1.76 -9.93 -9.19
CA THR A 66 -1.39 -10.35 -10.56
C THR A 66 -1.13 -9.14 -11.45
N LEU A 67 -2.00 -8.13 -11.41
CA LEU A 67 -1.81 -6.89 -12.16
C LEU A 67 -0.56 -6.15 -11.70
N LEU A 68 -0.32 -6.09 -10.40
CA LEU A 68 0.89 -5.49 -9.84
C LEU A 68 2.16 -6.20 -10.35
N ASN A 69 2.20 -7.53 -10.36
CA ASN A 69 3.36 -8.30 -10.84
C ASN A 69 3.63 -8.07 -12.33
N VAL A 70 2.59 -7.99 -13.17
CA VAL A 70 2.74 -7.72 -14.61
C VAL A 70 3.23 -6.29 -14.86
N LEU A 71 2.73 -5.33 -14.09
CA LEU A 71 3.15 -3.92 -14.17
C LEU A 71 4.61 -3.75 -13.71
N ILE A 72 5.05 -4.45 -12.66
CA ILE A 72 6.46 -4.44 -12.20
C ILE A 72 7.42 -4.93 -13.29
N VAL A 73 7.02 -5.94 -14.07
CA VAL A 73 7.88 -6.52 -15.12
C VAL A 73 7.96 -5.63 -16.35
N GLU A 74 6.84 -5.04 -16.81
CA GLU A 74 6.85 -4.19 -18.02
C GLU A 74 7.19 -2.72 -17.76
N CYS A 75 7.13 -2.26 -16.51
CA CYS A 75 7.56 -0.93 -16.09
C CYS A 75 8.92 -0.95 -15.39
N GLN A 76 9.80 -1.93 -15.69
CA GLN A 76 11.16 -2.00 -15.14
C GLN A 76 11.98 -0.71 -15.33
N ASP A 77 11.68 0.07 -16.38
CA ASP A 77 12.31 1.36 -16.66
C ASP A 77 11.79 2.50 -15.77
N VAL A 78 10.62 2.32 -15.14
CA VAL A 78 10.05 3.26 -14.17
C VAL A 78 10.63 2.89 -12.81
N ARG A 79 11.72 3.56 -12.43
CA ARG A 79 12.25 3.51 -11.07
C ARG A 79 11.27 4.22 -10.14
N ILE A 80 10.29 3.48 -9.64
CA ILE A 80 9.66 3.87 -8.38
C ILE A 80 10.74 3.65 -7.32
N GLU A 81 11.22 4.73 -6.70
CA GLU A 81 12.02 4.61 -5.49
C GLU A 81 11.15 3.93 -4.44
N VAL A 82 11.31 2.61 -4.33
CA VAL A 82 10.84 1.87 -3.17
C VAL A 82 11.80 2.30 -2.06
N PRO A 83 11.32 2.96 -1.00
CA PRO A 83 12.19 3.31 0.11
C PRO A 83 12.86 2.02 0.59
N ASP A 84 14.13 2.11 0.99
CA ASP A 84 14.84 0.93 1.48
C ASP A 84 14.01 0.27 2.59
N GLY A 85 14.15 -1.04 2.78
CA GLY A 85 13.38 -1.77 3.80
C GLY A 85 13.52 -1.14 5.19
N PHE A 86 14.67 -0.49 5.43
CA PHE A 86 14.91 0.33 6.60
C PHE A 86 14.06 1.62 6.63
N ASP A 87 13.98 2.37 5.53
CA ASP A 87 13.16 3.59 5.43
C ASP A 87 11.67 3.30 5.57
N LEU A 88 11.19 2.22 4.94
CA LEU A 88 9.81 1.76 5.13
C LEU A 88 9.53 1.40 6.58
N THR A 89 10.47 0.71 7.23
CA THR A 89 10.35 0.34 8.64
C THR A 89 10.39 1.56 9.56
N ARG A 90 11.27 2.51 9.28
CA ARG A 90 11.36 3.79 10.00
C ARG A 90 10.06 4.58 9.86
N LEU A 91 9.51 4.66 8.66
CA LEU A 91 8.24 5.34 8.37
C LEU A 91 7.10 4.68 9.15
N VAL A 92 6.96 3.35 9.09
CA VAL A 92 5.93 2.61 9.84
C VAL A 92 6.09 2.85 11.35
N SER A 93 7.32 2.76 11.87
CA SER A 93 7.57 3.02 13.29
C SER A 93 7.24 4.45 13.69
N GLN A 94 7.47 5.42 12.82
CA GLN A 94 7.17 6.82 13.08
C GLN A 94 5.65 7.04 13.11
N THR A 95 4.92 6.58 12.10
CA THR A 95 3.46 6.69 12.04
C THR A 95 2.79 6.02 13.24
N VAL A 96 3.28 4.85 13.66
CA VAL A 96 2.75 4.18 14.84
C VAL A 96 2.98 5.00 16.12
N ARG A 97 4.12 5.66 16.28
CA ARG A 97 4.37 6.54 17.45
C ARG A 97 3.45 7.76 17.44
N GLU A 98 3.27 8.38 16.28
CA GLU A 98 2.37 9.52 16.12
C GLU A 98 0.92 9.13 16.47
N ASP A 99 0.46 7.95 16.04
CA ASP A 99 -0.86 7.43 16.43
C ASP A 99 -0.96 7.19 17.94
N LEU A 100 0.09 6.67 18.57
CA LEU A 100 0.10 6.42 20.01
C LEU A 100 0.08 7.71 20.83
N GLU A 101 0.81 8.73 20.41
CA GLU A 101 0.76 10.07 21.02
C GLU A 101 -0.63 10.67 20.87
N TYR A 102 -1.26 10.50 19.71
CA TYR A 102 -2.65 10.91 19.49
C TYR A 102 -3.62 10.17 20.41
N TYR A 103 -3.49 8.84 20.55
CA TYR A 103 -4.32 8.07 21.46
C TYR A 103 -4.07 8.44 22.92
N GLN A 104 -2.83 8.74 23.31
CA GLN A 104 -2.51 9.18 24.66
C GLN A 104 -3.12 10.55 24.96
N GLN A 105 -3.10 11.48 24.00
CA GLN A 105 -3.78 12.76 24.15
C GLN A 105 -5.30 12.58 24.19
N PHE A 106 -5.85 11.73 23.32
CA PHE A 106 -7.26 11.36 23.37
C PHE A 106 -7.63 10.81 24.74
N LEU A 107 -6.83 9.92 25.32
CA LEU A 107 -7.01 9.39 26.68
C LEU A 107 -6.93 10.46 27.77
N ALA A 108 -6.03 11.45 27.64
CA ALA A 108 -5.95 12.56 28.59
C ALA A 108 -7.18 13.47 28.50
N ASP A 109 -7.66 13.74 27.29
CA ASP A 109 -8.92 14.46 27.04
C ASP A 109 -10.12 13.64 27.53
N PHE A 110 -9.99 12.31 27.48
CA PHE A 110 -10.95 11.34 27.93
C PHE A 110 -11.14 11.38 29.46
N GLU A 111 -10.04 11.40 30.21
CA GLU A 111 -10.00 11.50 31.68
C GLU A 111 -10.75 12.74 32.23
N SER A 112 -11.18 13.68 31.37
CA SER A 112 -12.12 14.76 31.69
C SER A 112 -13.60 14.35 31.90
N ASN A 113 -13.92 13.04 31.88
CA ASN A 113 -15.17 12.32 32.25
C ASN A 113 -16.10 11.84 31.11
N GLY A 114 -15.84 10.68 30.48
CA GLY A 114 -16.91 9.99 29.70
C GLY A 114 -16.69 8.54 29.20
N ILE A 115 -15.75 7.78 29.79
CA ILE A 115 -15.36 6.37 29.53
C ILE A 115 -14.88 5.88 30.89
N ASP A 116 -15.18 4.64 31.21
CA ASP A 116 -14.88 4.05 32.51
C ASP A 116 -13.41 3.61 32.66
N GLU A 117 -12.94 3.46 33.91
CA GLU A 117 -11.54 3.13 34.24
C GLU A 117 -11.04 1.78 33.67
N THR A 118 -11.94 0.84 33.45
CA THR A 118 -11.67 -0.50 32.90
C THR A 118 -11.42 -0.43 31.40
N GLU A 119 -12.24 0.33 30.69
CA GLU A 119 -12.07 0.61 29.26
C GLU A 119 -10.77 1.40 29.02
N LEU A 120 -10.42 2.30 29.95
CA LEU A 120 -9.15 3.03 29.96
C LEU A 120 -7.93 2.11 30.13
N ALA A 121 -7.98 1.18 31.09
CA ALA A 121 -6.89 0.24 31.34
C ALA A 121 -6.63 -0.68 30.13
N HIS A 122 -7.71 -1.15 29.49
CA HIS A 122 -7.61 -1.96 28.27
C HIS A 122 -7.03 -1.13 27.11
N LEU A 123 -7.42 0.14 26.96
CA LEU A 123 -6.84 0.99 25.91
C LEU A 123 -5.33 1.20 26.12
N ARG A 124 -4.89 1.41 27.37
CA ARG A 124 -3.46 1.55 27.71
C ARG A 124 -2.66 0.29 27.39
N GLU A 125 -3.19 -0.89 27.69
CA GLU A 125 -2.54 -2.16 27.35
C GLU A 125 -2.41 -2.36 25.83
N LEU A 126 -3.44 -1.97 25.06
CA LEU A 126 -3.40 -2.03 23.60
C LEU A 126 -2.34 -1.10 23.02
N VAL A 127 -2.21 0.12 23.57
CA VAL A 127 -1.17 1.11 23.22
C VAL A 127 0.23 0.53 23.48
N GLU A 128 0.48 0.00 24.68
CA GLU A 128 1.79 -0.60 25.02
C GLU A 128 2.16 -1.77 24.11
N ARG A 129 1.18 -2.59 23.71
CA ARG A 129 1.41 -3.72 22.80
C ARG A 129 1.78 -3.26 21.39
N VAL A 130 1.14 -2.19 20.91
CA VAL A 130 1.46 -1.58 19.61
C VAL A 130 2.88 -0.99 19.64
N VAL A 131 3.26 -0.31 20.72
CA VAL A 131 4.64 0.20 20.94
C VAL A 131 5.66 -0.94 20.85
N CYS A 132 5.46 -2.01 21.62
CA CYS A 132 6.38 -3.15 21.66
C CYS A 132 6.55 -3.80 20.29
N ASN A 133 5.45 -3.95 19.54
CA ASN A 133 5.47 -4.53 18.21
C ASN A 133 6.25 -3.65 17.22
N ALA A 134 6.10 -2.33 17.30
CA ALA A 134 6.85 -1.40 16.45
C ALA A 134 8.36 -1.47 16.70
N TYR A 135 8.79 -1.48 17.96
CA TYR A 135 10.21 -1.65 18.30
C TYR A 135 10.78 -2.96 17.76
N ARG A 136 10.05 -4.07 17.93
CA ARG A 136 10.48 -5.37 17.44
C ARG A 136 10.58 -5.41 15.92
N PHE A 137 9.71 -4.70 15.22
CA PHE A 137 9.78 -4.59 13.76
C PHE A 137 11.03 -3.82 13.30
N VAL A 138 11.40 -2.74 13.99
CA VAL A 138 12.63 -1.99 13.74
C VAL A 138 13.87 -2.83 13.96
N GLU A 139 13.92 -3.60 15.05
CA GLU A 139 15.03 -4.52 15.32
C GLU A 139 15.19 -5.57 14.22
N ILE A 140 14.09 -6.19 13.79
CA ILE A 140 14.11 -7.18 12.70
C ILE A 140 14.62 -6.54 11.40
N ALA A 141 14.18 -5.32 11.08
CA ALA A 141 14.64 -4.62 9.89
C ALA A 141 16.13 -4.24 9.96
N ALA A 142 16.61 -3.78 11.12
CA ALA A 142 18.03 -3.49 11.33
C ALA A 142 18.89 -4.75 11.16
N GLN A 143 18.48 -5.87 11.76
CA GLN A 143 19.15 -7.16 11.59
C GLN A 143 19.15 -7.63 10.14
N ASP A 144 18.05 -7.43 9.41
CA ASP A 144 17.97 -7.81 7.99
C ASP A 144 18.89 -6.95 7.12
N TYR A 145 18.95 -5.65 7.38
CA TYR A 145 19.89 -4.73 6.73
C TYR A 145 21.34 -5.16 6.94
N GLU A 146 21.75 -5.40 8.19
CA GLU A 146 23.10 -5.85 8.54
C GLU A 146 23.46 -7.16 7.81
N ARG A 147 22.56 -8.15 7.81
CA ARG A 147 22.78 -9.42 7.08
C ARG A 147 22.99 -9.20 5.59
N ARG A 148 22.17 -8.36 4.94
CA ARG A 148 22.29 -8.08 3.51
C ARG A 148 23.57 -7.29 3.19
N HIS A 149 23.99 -6.41 4.08
CA HIS A 149 25.23 -5.65 3.93
C HIS A 149 26.46 -6.56 4.04
N ALA A 150 26.50 -7.43 5.05
CA ALA A 150 27.58 -8.41 5.24
C ALA A 150 27.73 -9.35 4.04
N LEU A 151 26.61 -9.80 3.45
CA LEU A 151 26.60 -10.66 2.25
C LEU A 151 27.13 -9.95 0.98
N LYS A 152 26.93 -8.64 0.87
CA LYS A 152 27.49 -7.83 -0.22
C LYS A 152 28.99 -7.64 -0.05
N GLU A 153 29.47 -7.41 1.17
CA GLU A 153 30.90 -7.27 1.45
C GLU A 153 31.67 -8.58 1.28
N SER A 154 31.05 -9.73 1.60
CA SER A 154 31.66 -11.05 1.39
C SER A 154 31.70 -11.49 -0.07
N SER A 155 30.79 -10.97 -0.92
CA SER A 155 30.74 -11.28 -2.35
C SER A 155 31.66 -10.37 -3.20
N ALA A 156 32.26 -9.35 -2.59
CA ALA A 156 33.18 -8.41 -3.22
C ALA A 156 34.67 -8.72 -2.93
N ARG A 157 34.96 -9.80 -2.19
CA ARG A 157 36.31 -10.34 -1.94
C ARG A 157 36.48 -11.66 -2.67
#